data_AF-A0A367U5E4-F1
#
_entry.id   AF-A0A367U5E4-F1
#
_cell.length_a   1.000
_cell.length_b   1.000
_cell.length_c   1.000
_cell.angle_alpha   90.00
_cell.angle_beta   90.00
_cell.angle_gamma   90.00
#
_symmetry.space_group_name_H-M   'P 1'
#
loop_
_entity.id
_entity.type
_entity.pdbx_description
1 polymer ?
#
loop_
_entity_poly.entity_id
_entity_poly.type
_entity_poly.pdbx_seq_one_letter_code
_entity_poly.pdbx_strand_id
1 'polypeptide(L)' 'MSKFNIDNDTIRQLAELLDETNLTEIEVAAGDNRIRVARQGTMVAAAPAAAPVAAAP' A
#
# COMPACT_ATOMS: atom_id res chain seq x y z
N MET A 1 -7.00 -22.08 -19.46
CA MET A 1 -6.42 -21.61 -18.19
C MET A 1 -5.69 -20.31 -18.48
N SER A 2 -6.39 -19.17 -18.44
CA SER A 2 -5.78 -17.85 -18.67
C SER A 2 -4.80 -17.59 -17.54
N LYS A 3 -3.53 -17.91 -17.77
CA LYS A 3 -2.46 -17.52 -16.86
C LYS A 3 -2.48 -16.00 -16.90
N PHE A 4 -2.93 -15.39 -15.81
CA PHE A 4 -2.78 -13.97 -15.60
C PHE A 4 -1.28 -13.73 -15.48
N ASN A 5 -0.62 -13.63 -16.64
CA ASN A 5 0.78 -13.27 -16.76
C ASN A 5 0.83 -11.78 -16.44
N ILE A 6 0.85 -11.48 -15.14
CA ILE A 6 1.27 -10.17 -14.69
C ILE A 6 2.73 -10.04 -15.09
N ASP A 7 2.96 -9.27 -16.14
CA ASP A 7 4.29 -8.97 -16.63
C ASP A 7 4.94 -7.89 -15.74
N ASN A 8 6.26 -7.97 -15.58
CA ASN A 8 6.99 -7.01 -14.76
C ASN A 8 6.83 -5.56 -15.29
N ASP A 9 6.70 -5.41 -16.61
CA ASP A 9 6.42 -4.12 -17.26
C ASP A 9 5.09 -3.52 -16.84
N THR A 10 4.03 -4.33 -16.71
CA THR A 10 2.72 -3.85 -16.24
C THR A 10 2.80 -3.33 -14.80
N ILE A 11 3.54 -4.02 -13.93
CA ILE A 11 3.76 -3.56 -12.55
C ILE A 11 4.52 -2.23 -12.53
N ARG A 12 5.54 -2.07 -13.37
CA ARG A 12 6.29 -0.80 -13.48
C ARG A 12 5.41 0.34 -13.96
N GLN A 13 4.62 0.13 -15.01
CA GLN A 13 3.69 1.14 -15.51
C GLN A 13 2.66 1.54 -14.44
N LEU A 14 2.13 0.57 -13.69
CA LEU A 14 1.23 0.87 -12.57
C LEU A 14 1.93 1.67 -11.47
N ALA A 15 3.20 1.38 -11.16
CA ALA A 15 3.98 2.14 -10.20
C ALA A 15 4.27 3.57 -10.67
N GLU A 16 4.64 3.75 -11.94
CA GLU A 16 4.88 5.05 -12.56
C GLU A 16 3.60 5.89 -12.56
N LEU A 17 2.46 5.30 -12.95
CA LEU A 17 1.15 5.95 -12.87
C LEU A 17 0.78 6.33 -11.42
N LEU A 18 1.05 5.46 -10.44
CA LEU A 18 0.81 5.74 -9.02
C LEU A 18 1.62 6.95 -8.54
N ASP A 19 2.85 7.12 -9.04
CA ASP A 19 3.70 8.26 -8.74
C ASP A 19 3.30 9.55 -9.49
N GLU A 20 2.96 9.46 -10.77
CA GLU A 20 2.47 10.59 -11.58
C GLU A 20 1.15 11.15 -11.06
N THR A 21 0.22 10.27 -10.68
CA THR A 21 -1.09 10.65 -10.17
C THR A 21 -1.07 10.99 -8.67
N ASN A 22 0.08 10.78 -8.01
CA ASN A 22 0.24 10.93 -6.57
C ASN A 22 -0.75 10.11 -5.74
N LEU A 23 -1.24 8.99 -6.30
CA LEU A 23 -2.08 8.05 -5.58
C LEU A 23 -1.25 7.27 -4.56
N THR A 24 -1.92 6.74 -3.55
CA THR A 24 -1.32 5.87 -2.54
C THR A 24 -1.43 4.40 -2.91
N GLU A 25 -2.44 4.03 -3.71
CA GLU A 25 -2.74 2.67 -4.13
C GLU A 25 -3.51 2.64 -5.46
N ILE A 26 -3.23 1.63 -6.29
CA ILE A 26 -3.99 1.29 -7.51
C ILE A 26 -4.34 -0.20 -7.46
N GLU A 27 -5.63 -0.53 -7.61
CA GLU A 27 -6.14 -1.90 -7.69
C GLU A 27 -6.79 -2.15 -9.07
N VAL A 28 -6.41 -3.25 -9.71
CA VAL A 28 -7.01 -3.70 -10.98
C VAL A 28 -7.56 -5.11 -10.80
N ALA A 29 -8.83 -5.31 -11.15
CA ALA A 29 -9.51 -6.59 -11.10
C ALA A 29 -10.01 -7.01 -12.49
N ALA A 30 -9.75 -8.25 -12.87
CA ALA A 30 -10.18 -8.85 -14.13
C ALA A 30 -10.70 -10.27 -13.87
N GLY A 31 -12.04 -10.40 -13.74
CA GLY A 31 -12.68 -11.65 -13.35
C GLY A 31 -12.25 -12.06 -11.94
N ASP A 32 -11.65 -13.25 -11.84
CA ASP A 32 -11.14 -13.81 -10.57
C ASP A 32 -9.74 -13.29 -10.18
N ASN A 33 -9.08 -12.54 -11.07
CA ASN A 33 -7.71 -12.07 -10.85
C ASN A 33 -7.71 -10.63 -10.32
N ARG A 34 -6.96 -10.37 -9.25
CA ARG A 34 -6.79 -9.05 -8.66
C ARG A 34 -5.31 -8.76 -8.45
N ILE A 35 -4.87 -7.57 -8.83
CA ILE A 35 -3.55 -7.02 -8.52
C ILE A 35 -3.70 -5.69 -7.79
N ARG A 36 -2.92 -5.53 -6.72
CA ARG A 36 -2.89 -4.31 -5.91
C ARG A 36 -1.46 -3.82 -5.81
N VAL A 37 -1.23 -2.59 -6.26
CA VAL A 37 0.06 -1.91 -6.17
C VAL A 37 -0.13 -0.75 -5.21
N ALA A 38 0.53 -0.81 -4.07
CA ALA A 38 0.45 0.21 -3.03
C ALA A 38 1.84 0.75 -2.73
N ARG A 39 1.94 2.06 -2.52
CA ARG A 39 3.16 2.63 -1.97
C ARG A 39 3.26 2.13 -0.53
N GLN A 40 4.31 1.38 -0.18
CA GLN A 40 4.56 1.04 1.22
C GLN A 40 4.94 2.32 1.95
N GLY A 41 3.94 3.03 2.45
CA GLY A 41 4.14 4.03 3.48
C GLY A 41 4.69 3.29 4.69
N THR A 42 5.85 3.72 5.17
CA THR A 42 6.30 3.40 6.52
C THR A 42 5.14 3.77 7.44
N MET A 43 4.36 2.78 7.89
CA MET A 43 3.42 2.98 8.97
C MET A 43 4.28 3.30 10.18
N VAL A 44 4.49 4.59 10.44
CA VAL A 44 5.01 5.04 11.73
C VAL A 44 3.90 4.73 12.71
N ALA A 45 3.95 3.52 13.28
CA ALA A 45 3.07 3.15 14.37
C ALA A 45 3.25 4.22 15.44
N ALA A 46 2.20 4.99 15.71
CA ALA A 46 2.21 5.99 16.76
C ALA A 46 2.62 5.28 18.05
N ALA A 47 3.78 5.67 18.60
CA ALA A 47 4.26 5.13 19.86
C ALA A 47 3.18 5.39 20.92
N PRO A 48 2.85 4.39 21.77
CA PRO A 48 1.86 4.58 22.81
C PRO A 48 2.28 5.75 23.68
N ALA A 49 1.40 6.75 23.80
CA ALA A 49 1.62 7.90 24.66
C ALA A 49 1.78 7.42 26.10
N ALA A 50 2.89 7.78 26.75
CA ALA A 50 3.14 7.45 28.14
C ALA A 50 2.02 8.06 29.00
N ALA A 51 1.28 7.21 29.71
CA ALA A 51 0.27 7.64 30.66
C ALA A 51 0.94 8.41 31.82
N PRO A 52 0.36 9.55 32.26
CA PRO A 52 0.92 10.29 33.37
C PRO A 52 0.85 9.44 34.64
N VAL A 53 2.01 9.16 35.23
CA VAL A 53 2.09 8.56 36.57
C VAL A 53 1.60 9.60 37.58
N ALA A 54 0.51 9.28 38.27
CA ALA A 54 -0.01 10.10 39.35
C ALA A 54 1.01 10.12 40.50
N ALA A 55 1.54 11.29 40.82
CA ALA A 55 2.36 11.49 42.00
C ALA A 55 1.46 11.33 43.24
N ALA A 56 1.73 10.29 44.03
CA ALA A 56 1.13 10.13 45.35
C ALA A 56 1.83 11.08 46.36
N PRO A 57 1.10 11.59 47.37
CA PRO A 57 1.57 12.61 48.30
C PRO A 57 2.70 12.14 49.23
#